data_AF-A0AAI8Z7Z2-F1
#
_entry.id   AF-A0AAI8Z7Z2-F1
#
_cell.length_a   1.000
_cell.length_b   1.000
_cell.length_c   1.000
_cell.angle_alpha   90.00
_cell.angle_beta   90.00
_cell.angle_gamma   90.00
#
_symmetry.space_group_name_H-M   'P 1'
#
loop_
_entity.id
_entity.type
_entity.pdbx_description
1 polymer ?
#
loop_
_entity_poly.entity_id
_entity_poly.type
_entity_poly.pdbx_seq_one_letter_code
_entity_poly.pdbx_strand_id
1 'polypeptide(L)'
;MGRKKASTTTAENDITPIGLSTSSLAPPTAFTDGLPLPKMIVFDLDYTLWPFWVDTHISSPLKPDPAVPGLVVLDRYREPCAFYNDIPSILHNIKSRNITLSAASRTSAPELARSMLSLLRIPSPENPTAISLFDHLEIYPGSKTTHFKKLHEKSGVAYEEMLFFDDESRNRNVEELGVVMQLVRDGVSRKEIDRGVELWRKRNGRTES
;
A
#
# COMPACT_ATOMS: atom_id res chain seq x y z
N MET A 1 39.61 44.57 16.23
CA MET A 1 39.22 43.19 16.59
C MET A 1 37.71 43.15 16.81
N GLY A 2 36.94 42.90 15.74
CA GLY A 2 35.48 42.79 15.80
C GLY A 2 35.06 41.33 15.83
N ARG A 3 34.33 40.90 16.87
CA ARG A 3 33.77 39.55 16.99
C ARG A 3 32.57 39.40 16.05
N LYS A 4 32.68 38.46 15.10
CA LYS A 4 31.57 38.02 14.23
C LYS A 4 30.48 37.35 15.09
N LYS A 5 29.23 37.81 14.98
CA LYS A 5 28.04 37.07 15.43
C LYS A 5 27.65 36.08 14.33
N ALA A 6 27.61 34.80 14.68
CA ALA A 6 27.07 33.76 13.82
C ALA A 6 25.53 33.85 13.81
N SER A 7 24.95 33.95 12.62
CA SER A 7 23.52 33.85 12.36
C SER A 7 23.09 32.39 12.53
N THR A 8 22.19 32.13 13.48
CA THR A 8 21.56 30.83 13.65
C THR A 8 20.40 30.74 12.67
N THR A 9 20.52 29.85 11.69
CA THR A 9 19.48 29.51 10.72
C THR A 9 18.47 28.60 11.42
N THR A 10 17.31 29.13 11.80
CA THR A 10 16.15 28.32 12.17
C THR A 10 15.53 27.76 10.89
N ALA A 11 15.61 26.44 10.71
CA ALA A 11 14.86 25.72 9.69
C ALA A 11 13.38 25.75 10.07
N GLU A 12 12.55 26.29 9.18
CA GLU A 12 11.08 26.24 9.28
C GLU A 12 10.62 24.78 9.10
N ASN A 13 10.10 24.20 10.19
CA ASN A 13 9.30 22.98 10.14
C ASN A 13 7.89 23.36 9.72
N ASP A 14 7.62 23.27 8.43
CA ASP A 14 6.30 23.54 7.87
C ASP A 14 5.42 22.26 7.96
N ILE A 15 4.86 22.02 9.14
CA ILE A 15 3.81 21.01 9.35
C ILE A 15 2.47 21.72 9.13
N THR A 16 2.11 21.91 7.86
CA THR A 16 0.78 22.41 7.48
C THR A 16 -0.17 21.22 7.31
N PRO A 17 -1.38 21.23 7.91
CA PRO A 17 -2.35 20.15 7.75
C PRO A 17 -2.86 20.11 6.30
N ILE A 18 -2.57 19.01 5.61
CA ILE A 18 -2.92 18.80 4.20
C ILE A 18 -4.44 18.63 4.09
N GLY A 19 -5.16 19.71 3.77
CA GLY A 19 -6.42 19.61 3.06
C GLY A 19 -6.12 19.06 1.66
N LEU A 20 -6.54 17.81 1.40
CA LEU A 20 -6.26 17.14 0.13
C LEU A 20 -6.91 17.90 -1.03
N SER A 21 -6.07 18.50 -1.88
CA SER A 21 -6.47 19.08 -3.17
C SER A 21 -6.78 17.96 -4.17
N THR A 22 -7.55 18.27 -5.21
CA THR A 22 -7.97 17.36 -6.29
C THR A 22 -6.82 16.64 -7.02
N SER A 23 -5.56 17.10 -6.89
CA SER A 23 -4.37 16.40 -7.39
C SER A 23 -3.99 15.15 -6.59
N SER A 24 -4.49 15.02 -5.36
CA SER A 24 -4.16 13.90 -4.48
C SER A 24 -4.80 12.56 -4.87
N LEU A 25 -5.86 12.57 -5.68
CA LEU A 25 -6.58 11.37 -6.13
C LEU A 25 -6.28 11.00 -7.60
N ALA A 26 -5.27 11.63 -8.22
CA ALA A 26 -4.90 11.32 -9.59
C ALA A 26 -4.58 9.82 -9.75
N PRO A 27 -5.16 9.13 -10.74
CA PRO A 27 -4.91 7.71 -10.98
C PRO A 27 -3.46 7.48 -11.46
N PRO A 28 -2.90 6.28 -11.21
CA PRO A 28 -1.76 5.78 -11.98
C PRO A 28 -2.02 5.88 -13.48
N THR A 29 -1.01 6.24 -14.26
CA THR A 29 -1.16 6.46 -15.70
C THR A 29 -1.54 5.19 -16.45
N ALA A 30 -1.02 4.04 -16.01
CA ALA A 30 -1.32 2.73 -16.57
C ALA A 30 -2.79 2.34 -16.42
N PHE A 31 -3.52 2.98 -15.50
CA PHE A 31 -4.96 2.73 -15.36
C PHE A 31 -5.79 3.51 -16.40
N THR A 32 -5.25 4.55 -17.01
CA THR A 32 -5.98 5.45 -17.91
C THR A 32 -5.62 5.31 -19.39
N ASP A 33 -4.65 4.47 -19.72
CA ASP A 33 -4.13 4.30 -21.08
C ASP A 33 -4.98 3.40 -22.00
N GLY A 34 -6.03 2.77 -21.46
CA GLY A 34 -6.94 1.91 -22.21
C GLY A 34 -6.40 0.49 -22.49
N LEU A 35 -5.21 0.16 -22.02
CA LEU A 35 -4.60 -1.16 -22.17
C LEU A 35 -5.09 -2.12 -21.07
N PRO A 36 -5.00 -3.45 -21.28
CA PRO A 36 -5.46 -4.44 -20.30
C PRO A 36 -4.88 -4.22 -18.90
N LEU A 37 -5.68 -4.50 -17.87
CA LEU A 37 -5.30 -4.40 -16.46
C LEU A 37 -5.35 -5.78 -15.79
N PRO A 38 -4.55 -6.02 -14.73
CA PRO A 38 -4.69 -7.22 -13.92
C PRO A 38 -6.08 -7.26 -13.27
N LYS A 39 -6.64 -8.47 -13.13
CA LYS A 39 -7.95 -8.66 -12.45
C LYS A 39 -7.83 -8.59 -10.94
N MET A 40 -6.63 -8.86 -10.41
CA MET A 40 -6.32 -8.75 -9.00
C MET A 40 -4.99 -8.05 -8.78
N ILE A 41 -4.98 -7.10 -7.85
CA ILE A 41 -3.76 -6.49 -7.31
C ILE A 41 -3.62 -6.89 -5.85
N VAL A 42 -2.47 -7.46 -5.53
CA VAL A 42 -2.12 -7.94 -4.19
C VAL A 42 -0.98 -7.09 -3.63
N PHE A 43 -1.11 -6.66 -2.38
CA PHE A 43 -0.06 -5.94 -1.67
C PHE A 43 0.46 -6.76 -0.49
N ASP A 44 1.77 -6.73 -0.25
CA ASP A 44 2.27 -6.87 1.12
C ASP A 44 1.87 -5.66 1.98
N LEU A 45 2.16 -5.69 3.28
CA LEU A 45 1.83 -4.62 4.21
C LEU A 45 3.05 -3.81 4.62
N ASP A 46 4.01 -4.46 5.27
CA ASP A 46 5.16 -3.79 5.87
C ASP A 46 6.13 -3.33 4.78
N TYR A 47 6.63 -2.10 4.86
CA TYR A 47 7.44 -1.44 3.82
C TYR A 47 6.82 -1.38 2.42
N THR A 48 5.54 -1.75 2.29
CA THR A 48 4.78 -1.74 1.03
C THR A 48 3.65 -0.71 1.11
N LEU A 49 2.75 -0.82 2.09
CA LEU A 49 1.69 0.15 2.35
C LEU A 49 2.11 1.23 3.35
N TRP A 50 2.99 0.90 4.29
CA TRP A 50 3.49 1.81 5.33
C TRP A 50 4.99 1.57 5.60
N PRO A 51 5.73 2.57 6.12
CA PRO A 51 7.20 2.53 6.19
C PRO A 51 7.77 1.84 7.45
N PHE A 52 7.18 0.73 7.89
CA PHE A 52 7.62 0.02 9.10
C PHE A 52 7.12 -1.43 9.15
N TRP A 53 7.75 -2.26 9.99
CA TRP A 53 7.21 -3.54 10.44
C TRP A 53 6.21 -3.36 11.57
N VAL A 54 4.98 -3.79 11.36
CA VAL A 54 3.89 -3.68 12.34
C VAL A 54 4.13 -4.53 13.59
N ASP A 55 4.85 -5.64 13.50
CA ASP A 55 5.13 -6.52 14.64
C ASP A 55 6.36 -6.12 15.47
N THR A 56 7.17 -5.18 14.95
CA THR A 56 8.45 -4.80 15.57
C THR A 56 8.44 -3.35 16.05
N HIS A 57 7.94 -2.42 15.22
CA HIS A 57 8.01 -0.99 15.52
C HIS A 57 6.76 -0.47 16.24
N ILE A 58 5.62 -1.18 16.16
CA ILE A 58 4.34 -0.64 16.61
C ILE A 58 3.86 -1.33 17.89
N SER A 59 3.46 -0.52 18.88
CA SER A 59 2.91 -1.02 20.14
C SER A 59 1.40 -0.81 20.26
N SER A 60 0.66 -1.89 20.48
CA SER A 60 -0.78 -1.84 20.76
C SER A 60 -1.08 -1.19 22.13
N PRO A 61 -2.26 -0.56 22.34
CA PRO A 61 -3.34 -0.36 21.38
C PRO A 61 -3.10 0.80 20.43
N LEU A 62 -3.64 0.68 19.22
CA LEU A 62 -3.69 1.74 18.22
C LEU A 62 -4.91 2.65 18.44
N LYS A 63 -4.76 3.95 18.21
CA LYS A 63 -5.86 4.93 18.30
C LYS A 63 -5.76 5.96 17.16
N PRO A 64 -6.87 6.45 16.58
CA PRO A 64 -6.80 7.54 15.61
C PRO A 64 -6.15 8.79 16.22
N ASP A 65 -5.36 9.52 15.43
CA ASP A 65 -4.90 10.85 15.82
C ASP A 65 -6.10 11.82 15.86
N PRO A 66 -6.37 12.50 16.99
CA PRO A 66 -7.45 13.49 17.06
C PRO A 66 -7.31 14.68 16.10
N ALA A 67 -6.09 15.04 15.70
CA ALA A 67 -5.82 16.18 14.82
C ALA A 67 -6.11 15.87 13.35
N VAL A 68 -5.87 14.63 12.92
CA VAL A 68 -6.10 14.15 11.55
C VAL A 68 -6.73 12.75 11.53
N PRO A 69 -7.96 12.59 12.07
CA PRO A 69 -8.56 11.27 12.24
C PRO A 69 -8.68 10.50 10.93
N GLY A 70 -8.16 9.27 10.91
CA GLY A 70 -8.21 8.37 9.76
C GLY A 70 -7.03 8.51 8.79
N LEU A 71 -6.25 9.59 8.83
CA LEU A 71 -5.02 9.70 8.05
C LEU A 71 -3.80 9.20 8.83
N VAL A 72 -3.80 9.46 10.14
CA VAL A 72 -2.75 9.03 11.06
C VAL A 72 -3.38 8.26 12.22
N VAL A 73 -2.71 7.18 12.60
CA VAL A 73 -2.98 6.38 13.78
C VAL A 73 -1.81 6.54 14.73
N LEU A 74 -2.07 6.63 16.02
CA LEU A 74 -1.06 6.69 17.07
C LEU A 74 -0.98 5.34 17.76
N ASP A 75 0.23 4.88 18.01
CA ASP A 75 0.49 3.71 18.83
C ASP A 75 0.38 4.03 20.35
N ARG A 76 0.70 3.05 21.22
CA ARG A 76 0.72 3.24 22.68
C ARG A 76 1.62 4.41 23.12
N TYR A 77 2.77 4.59 22.46
CA TYR A 77 3.75 5.62 22.78
C TYR A 77 3.52 6.93 22.04
N ARG A 78 2.40 7.03 21.30
CA ARG A 78 2.01 8.18 20.48
C ARG A 78 2.91 8.39 19.26
N GLU A 79 3.55 7.34 18.78
CA GLU A 79 4.25 7.37 17.50
C GLU A 79 3.24 7.40 16.34
N PRO A 80 3.41 8.30 15.36
CA PRO A 80 2.50 8.41 14.23
C PRO A 80 2.72 7.29 13.21
N CYS A 81 1.63 6.63 12.84
CA CYS A 81 1.54 5.53 11.88
C CYS A 81 0.60 5.94 10.74
N ALA A 82 1.10 5.93 9.51
CA ALA A 82 0.33 6.28 8.32
C ALA A 82 0.77 5.47 7.11
N PHE A 83 -0.04 5.48 6.05
CA PHE A 83 0.36 4.94 4.75
C PHE A 83 1.43 5.81 4.08
N TYR A 84 2.09 5.24 3.07
CA TYR A 84 2.78 6.06 2.07
C TYR A 84 1.78 6.99 1.34
N ASN A 85 2.25 8.18 0.95
CA ASN A 85 1.42 9.29 0.47
C ASN A 85 0.49 8.93 -0.70
N ASP A 86 0.91 8.04 -1.60
CA ASP A 86 0.16 7.69 -2.80
C ASP A 86 -0.85 6.55 -2.59
N ILE A 87 -0.73 5.78 -1.50
CA ILE A 87 -1.56 4.61 -1.23
C ILE A 87 -3.05 4.94 -1.23
N PRO A 88 -3.54 6.02 -0.57
CA PRO A 88 -4.97 6.24 -0.54
C PRO A 88 -5.57 6.46 -1.93
N SER A 89 -4.86 7.19 -2.80
CA SER A 89 -5.26 7.35 -4.21
C SER A 89 -5.26 6.03 -4.96
N ILE A 90 -4.22 5.22 -4.78
CA ILE A 90 -4.07 3.91 -5.44
C ILE A 90 -5.22 2.99 -5.06
N LEU A 91 -5.50 2.81 -3.76
CA LEU A 91 -6.57 1.93 -3.29
C LEU A 91 -7.93 2.38 -3.80
N HIS A 92 -8.20 3.69 -3.78
CA HIS A 92 -9.43 4.25 -4.35
C HIS A 92 -9.58 3.92 -5.84
N ASN A 93 -8.52 4.12 -6.63
CA ASN A 93 -8.54 3.92 -8.07
C ASN A 93 -8.57 2.43 -8.49
N ILE A 94 -8.04 1.52 -7.67
CA ILE A 94 -8.18 0.08 -7.89
C ILE A 94 -9.66 -0.32 -7.76
N LYS A 95 -10.33 0.16 -6.69
CA LYS A 95 -11.73 -0.19 -6.42
C LYS A 95 -12.70 0.45 -7.40
N SER A 96 -12.48 1.70 -7.82
CA SER A 96 -13.32 2.34 -8.84
C SER A 96 -13.29 1.64 -10.20
N ARG A 97 -12.29 0.79 -10.44
CA ARG A 97 -12.10 0.01 -11.68
C ARG A 97 -12.51 -1.44 -11.56
N ASN A 98 -13.14 -1.81 -10.44
CA ASN A 98 -13.58 -3.18 -10.18
C ASN A 98 -12.44 -4.22 -10.26
N ILE A 99 -11.21 -3.80 -9.94
CA ILE A 99 -10.07 -4.70 -9.77
C ILE A 99 -10.14 -5.26 -8.36
N THR A 100 -9.95 -6.58 -8.22
CA THR A 100 -9.93 -7.23 -6.91
C THR A 100 -8.71 -6.76 -6.14
N LEU A 101 -8.91 -6.22 -4.95
CA LEU A 101 -7.86 -5.72 -4.08
C LEU A 101 -7.62 -6.72 -2.95
N SER A 102 -6.38 -7.17 -2.77
CA SER A 102 -6.06 -8.16 -1.74
C SER A 102 -4.76 -7.84 -1.01
N ALA A 103 -4.61 -8.36 0.21
CA ALA A 103 -3.37 -8.30 0.96
C ALA A 103 -2.84 -9.70 1.26
N ALA A 104 -1.52 -9.85 1.16
CA ALA A 104 -0.80 -11.05 1.58
C ALA A 104 0.36 -10.60 2.46
N SER A 105 0.35 -10.86 3.77
CA SER A 105 1.43 -10.44 4.69
C SER A 105 1.82 -11.54 5.67
N ARG A 106 3.13 -11.60 5.93
CA ARG A 106 3.78 -12.61 6.78
C ARG A 106 3.97 -12.16 8.22
N THR A 107 3.43 -11.01 8.60
CA THR A 107 3.59 -10.44 9.94
C THR A 107 3.20 -11.43 11.03
N SER A 108 3.94 -11.40 12.14
CA SER A 108 3.60 -12.16 13.35
C SER A 108 2.56 -11.46 14.22
N ALA A 109 2.11 -10.25 13.85
CA ALA A 109 1.08 -9.48 14.54
C ALA A 109 -0.19 -9.29 13.66
N PRO A 110 -0.88 -10.39 13.30
CA PRO A 110 -2.01 -10.35 12.36
C PRO A 110 -3.19 -9.51 12.84
N GLU A 111 -3.52 -9.49 14.15
CA GLU A 111 -4.60 -8.65 14.67
C GLU A 111 -4.23 -7.17 14.63
N LEU A 112 -2.96 -6.83 14.91
CA LEU A 112 -2.49 -5.45 14.92
C LEU A 112 -2.51 -4.85 13.52
N ALA A 113 -2.06 -5.60 12.51
CA ALA A 113 -2.15 -5.20 11.12
C ALA A 113 -3.59 -4.95 10.66
N ARG A 114 -4.53 -5.84 11.02
CA ARG A 114 -5.96 -5.64 10.74
C ARG A 114 -6.53 -4.44 11.47
N SER A 115 -6.14 -4.22 12.73
CA SER A 115 -6.52 -3.02 13.49
C SER A 115 -6.03 -1.75 12.80
N MET A 116 -4.80 -1.74 12.30
CA MET A 116 -4.25 -0.58 11.59
C MET A 116 -5.05 -0.27 10.31
N LEU A 117 -5.33 -1.28 9.48
CA LEU A 117 -6.17 -1.13 8.29
C LEU A 117 -7.62 -0.68 8.62
N SER A 118 -8.13 -1.03 9.80
CA SER A 118 -9.48 -0.65 10.24
C SER A 118 -9.56 0.80 10.72
N LEU A 119 -8.45 1.35 11.22
CA LEU A 119 -8.38 2.72 11.73
C LEU A 119 -8.00 3.73 10.64
N LEU A 120 -7.14 3.33 9.70
CA LEU A 120 -6.80 4.16 8.54
C LEU A 120 -7.96 4.25 7.55
N ARG A 121 -8.15 5.43 6.97
CA ARG A 121 -9.22 5.75 6.04
C ARG A 121 -8.67 6.32 4.74
N ILE A 122 -9.43 6.11 3.68
CA ILE A 122 -9.13 6.65 2.36
C ILE A 122 -9.91 7.94 2.19
N PRO A 123 -9.26 9.10 2.09
CA PRO A 123 -9.94 10.38 1.97
C PRO A 123 -10.59 10.53 0.60
N SER A 124 -11.79 10.01 0.50
CA SER A 124 -12.76 10.18 -0.58
C SER A 124 -14.09 10.68 0.03
N PRO A 125 -15.09 11.08 -0.77
CA PRO A 125 -16.39 11.51 -0.24
C PRO A 125 -17.06 10.51 0.71
N GLU A 126 -16.86 9.20 0.48
CA GLU A 126 -17.38 8.13 1.34
C GLU A 126 -16.49 7.84 2.56
N ASN A 127 -15.25 8.31 2.52
CA ASN A 127 -14.23 8.14 3.56
C ASN A 127 -14.14 6.71 4.14
N PRO A 128 -14.04 5.66 3.31
CA PRO A 128 -14.06 4.27 3.76
C PRO A 128 -12.82 3.93 4.57
N THR A 129 -12.94 2.97 5.49
CA THR A 129 -11.77 2.37 6.14
C THR A 129 -10.94 1.61 5.10
N ALA A 130 -9.61 1.58 5.25
CA ALA A 130 -8.77 0.85 4.32
C ALA A 130 -9.12 -0.63 4.28
N ILE A 131 -9.40 -1.25 5.44
CA ILE A 131 -9.78 -2.66 5.53
C ILE A 131 -11.04 -2.99 4.71
N SER A 132 -12.01 -2.07 4.64
CA SER A 132 -13.25 -2.29 3.88
C SER A 132 -13.06 -2.29 2.37
N LEU A 133 -11.92 -1.82 1.86
CA LEU A 133 -11.61 -1.87 0.43
C LEU A 133 -11.00 -3.23 0.00
N PHE A 134 -10.35 -3.94 0.92
CA PHE A 134 -9.73 -5.23 0.61
C PHE A 134 -10.79 -6.33 0.51
N ASP A 135 -10.84 -7.00 -0.63
CA ASP A 135 -11.74 -8.12 -0.90
C ASP A 135 -11.28 -9.40 -0.18
N HIS A 136 -9.97 -9.60 -0.10
CA HIS A 136 -9.36 -10.74 0.59
C HIS A 136 -8.11 -10.33 1.38
N LEU A 137 -7.98 -10.89 2.59
CA LEU A 137 -6.86 -10.63 3.49
C LEU A 137 -6.24 -11.95 3.95
N GLU A 138 -5.06 -12.27 3.42
CA GLU A 138 -4.21 -13.33 3.93
C GLU A 138 -3.10 -12.68 4.78
N ILE A 139 -3.32 -12.56 6.09
CA ILE A 139 -2.36 -11.93 7.01
C ILE A 139 -2.07 -12.90 8.15
N TYR A 140 -0.94 -13.61 8.06
CA TYR A 140 -0.43 -14.56 9.05
C TYR A 140 1.00 -15.01 8.70
N PRO A 141 1.79 -15.52 9.66
CA PRO A 141 3.10 -16.10 9.36
C PRO A 141 3.02 -17.28 8.39
N GLY A 142 3.90 -17.32 7.38
CA GLY A 142 3.96 -18.41 6.42
C GLY A 142 4.73 -18.05 5.16
N SER A 143 4.65 -18.90 4.13
CA SER A 143 5.19 -18.61 2.81
C SER A 143 4.17 -17.86 1.96
N LYS A 144 4.59 -16.88 1.15
CA LYS A 144 3.68 -16.17 0.23
C LYS A 144 2.99 -17.10 -0.76
N THR A 145 3.64 -18.20 -1.16
CA THR A 145 3.03 -19.24 -1.98
C THR A 145 1.73 -19.78 -1.36
N THR A 146 1.68 -20.01 -0.04
CA THR A 146 0.45 -20.45 0.64
C THR A 146 -0.62 -19.38 0.63
N HIS A 147 -0.24 -18.12 0.84
CA HIS A 147 -1.15 -16.97 0.77
C HIS A 147 -1.79 -16.88 -0.62
N PHE A 148 -0.98 -16.95 -1.69
CA PHE A 148 -1.47 -16.88 -3.06
C PHE A 148 -2.36 -18.06 -3.45
N LYS A 149 -2.07 -19.27 -2.97
CA LYS A 149 -2.99 -20.42 -3.14
C LYS A 149 -4.35 -20.14 -2.52
N LYS A 150 -4.40 -19.53 -1.34
CA LYS A 150 -5.65 -19.15 -0.66
C LYS A 150 -6.37 -18.00 -1.36
N LEU A 151 -5.64 -17.00 -1.86
CA LEU A 151 -6.21 -15.92 -2.66
C LEU A 151 -6.83 -16.45 -3.95
N HIS A 152 -6.14 -17.36 -4.65
CA HIS A 152 -6.65 -18.02 -5.85
C HIS A 152 -7.93 -18.83 -5.55
N GLU A 153 -7.92 -19.63 -4.48
CA GLU A 153 -9.08 -20.42 -4.04
C GLU A 153 -10.31 -19.54 -3.73
N LYS A 154 -10.11 -18.41 -3.04
CA LYS A 154 -11.20 -17.50 -2.64
C LYS A 154 -11.74 -16.63 -3.77
N SER A 155 -10.86 -16.15 -4.63
CA SER A 155 -11.21 -15.19 -5.68
C SER A 155 -11.57 -15.83 -7.02
N GLY A 156 -11.08 -17.04 -7.29
CA GLY A 156 -11.16 -17.68 -8.60
C GLY A 156 -10.34 -16.99 -9.69
N VAL A 157 -9.51 -15.99 -9.35
CA VAL A 157 -8.67 -15.27 -10.31
C VAL A 157 -7.45 -16.13 -10.66
N ALA A 158 -7.17 -16.33 -11.95
CA ALA A 158 -5.99 -17.08 -12.40
C ALA A 158 -4.69 -16.35 -12.01
N TYR A 159 -3.61 -17.09 -11.76
CA TYR A 159 -2.35 -16.50 -11.30
C TYR A 159 -1.76 -15.50 -12.31
N GLU A 160 -1.86 -15.77 -13.62
CA GLU A 160 -1.42 -14.82 -14.66
C GLU A 160 -2.21 -13.50 -14.65
N GLU A 161 -3.37 -13.43 -14.00
CA GLU A 161 -4.18 -12.22 -13.85
C GLU A 161 -3.86 -11.43 -12.57
N MET A 162 -2.92 -11.92 -11.76
CA MET A 162 -2.51 -11.30 -10.49
C MET A 162 -1.22 -10.50 -10.65
N LEU A 163 -1.23 -9.28 -10.10
CA LEU A 163 -0.04 -8.45 -9.93
C LEU A 163 0.22 -8.25 -8.44
N PHE A 164 1.44 -8.55 -8.00
CA PHE A 164 1.84 -8.51 -6.61
C PHE A 164 2.92 -7.46 -6.34
N PHE A 165 2.75 -6.66 -5.29
CA PHE A 165 3.73 -5.68 -4.83
C PHE A 165 4.23 -6.07 -3.44
N ASP A 166 5.56 -6.16 -3.29
CA ASP A 166 6.23 -6.57 -2.05
C ASP A 166 7.67 -6.05 -2.06
N ASP A 167 8.20 -5.69 -0.90
CA ASP A 167 9.54 -5.14 -0.76
C ASP A 167 10.64 -6.20 -0.64
N GLU A 168 10.25 -7.45 -0.36
CA GLU A 168 11.19 -8.50 -0.02
C GLU A 168 11.42 -9.45 -1.20
N SER A 169 12.62 -9.36 -1.80
CA SER A 169 12.97 -10.11 -3.00
C SER A 169 12.80 -11.63 -2.89
N ARG A 170 12.89 -12.22 -1.69
CA ARG A 170 12.67 -13.66 -1.45
C ARG A 170 11.24 -14.10 -1.76
N ASN A 171 10.27 -13.19 -1.69
CA ASN A 171 8.86 -13.47 -1.95
C ASN A 171 8.57 -13.62 -3.46
N ARG A 172 9.58 -13.41 -4.32
CA ARG A 172 9.51 -13.67 -5.78
C ARG A 172 9.24 -15.13 -6.13
N ASN A 173 9.40 -16.05 -5.19
CA ASN A 173 9.03 -17.44 -5.37
C ASN A 173 7.53 -17.64 -5.73
N VAL A 174 6.65 -16.65 -5.50
CA VAL A 174 5.26 -16.70 -5.99
C VAL A 174 5.15 -16.67 -7.52
N GLU A 175 6.18 -16.19 -8.23
CA GLU A 175 6.19 -16.16 -9.70
C GLU A 175 6.18 -17.58 -10.30
N GLU A 176 6.59 -18.61 -9.55
CA GLU A 176 6.47 -20.02 -9.96
C GLU A 176 5.00 -20.45 -10.15
N LEU A 177 4.05 -19.74 -9.56
CA LEU A 177 2.62 -19.97 -9.76
C LEU A 177 2.07 -19.28 -11.02
N GLY A 178 2.82 -18.37 -11.63
CA GLY A 178 2.36 -17.53 -12.75
C GLY A 178 2.02 -16.08 -12.38
N VAL A 179 2.10 -15.72 -11.10
CA VAL A 179 1.92 -14.34 -10.62
C VAL A 179 3.07 -13.47 -11.12
N VAL A 180 2.79 -12.20 -11.41
CA VAL A 180 3.85 -11.21 -11.68
C VAL A 180 4.15 -10.42 -10.41
N MET A 181 5.40 -10.39 -9.96
CA MET A 181 5.81 -9.62 -8.79
C MET A 181 6.58 -8.36 -9.20
N GLN A 182 6.14 -7.21 -8.69
CA GLN A 182 6.86 -5.94 -8.69
C GLN A 182 7.54 -5.75 -7.33
N LEU A 183 8.87 -5.73 -7.34
CA LEU A 183 9.67 -5.44 -6.15
C LEU A 183 9.68 -3.93 -5.88
N VAL A 184 9.18 -3.51 -4.71
CA VAL A 184 9.12 -2.09 -4.30
C VAL A 184 10.16 -1.80 -3.22
N ARG A 185 11.03 -0.80 -3.39
CA ARG A 185 12.11 -0.55 -2.42
C ARG A 185 11.76 0.50 -1.37
N ASP A 186 10.97 1.49 -1.77
CA ASP A 186 10.68 2.68 -0.98
C ASP A 186 9.17 2.84 -0.74
N GLY A 187 8.46 1.70 -0.65
CA GLY A 187 7.01 1.67 -0.63
C GLY A 187 6.37 1.81 -2.01
N VAL A 188 5.07 1.52 -2.06
CA VAL A 188 4.30 1.66 -3.31
C VAL A 188 3.99 3.13 -3.55
N SER A 189 4.33 3.58 -4.76
CA SER A 189 3.93 4.87 -5.33
C SER A 189 3.14 4.66 -6.63
N ARG A 190 2.53 5.72 -7.17
CA ARG A 190 1.86 5.61 -8.49
C ARG A 190 2.81 5.12 -9.58
N LYS A 191 4.09 5.53 -9.52
CA LYS A 191 5.12 5.07 -10.46
C LYS A 191 5.42 3.58 -10.34
N GLU A 192 5.36 3.04 -9.12
CA GLU A 192 5.51 1.60 -8.91
C GLU A 192 4.31 0.85 -9.46
N ILE A 193 3.09 1.37 -9.29
CA ILE A 193 1.90 0.79 -9.94
C ILE A 193 2.07 0.76 -11.46
N ASP A 194 2.47 1.88 -12.07
CA ASP A 194 2.67 1.96 -13.52
C ASP A 194 3.70 0.93 -14.01
N ARG A 195 4.85 0.84 -13.33
CA ARG A 195 5.90 -0.16 -13.64
C ARG A 195 5.40 -1.59 -13.47
N GLY A 196 4.66 -1.88 -12.40
CA GLY A 196 4.13 -3.20 -12.13
C GLY A 196 3.11 -3.64 -13.18
N VAL A 197 2.22 -2.75 -13.60
CA VAL A 197 1.25 -3.02 -14.67
C VAL A 197 1.95 -3.22 -16.00
N GLU A 198 2.93 -2.38 -16.35
CA GLU A 198 3.74 -2.56 -17.57
C GLU A 198 4.48 -3.90 -17.59
N LEU A 199 5.11 -4.28 -16.47
CA LEU A 199 5.78 -5.56 -16.31
C LEU A 199 4.80 -6.73 -16.47
N TRP A 200 3.62 -6.63 -15.87
CA TRP A 200 2.56 -7.64 -15.98
C TRP A 200 2.07 -7.78 -17.42
N ARG A 201 1.85 -6.66 -18.13
CA ARG A 201 1.47 -6.67 -19.55
C ARG A 201 2.53 -7.36 -20.39
N LYS A 202 3.80 -7.00 -20.21
CA LYS A 202 4.93 -7.57 -20.95
C LYS A 202 5.06 -9.07 -20.74
N ARG A 203 4.94 -9.55 -19.49
CA ARG A 203 5.04 -10.98 -19.17
C ARG A 203 3.87 -11.80 -19.70
N ASN A 204 2.69 -11.19 -19.82
CA ASN A 204 1.47 -11.87 -20.26
C ASN A 204 1.06 -11.57 -21.71
N GLY A 205 1.91 -10.88 -22.49
CA GLY A 205 1.62 -10.55 -23.90
C GLY A 205 0.44 -9.60 -24.11
N ARG A 206 0.20 -8.67 -23.18
CA ARG A 206 -0.94 -7.73 -23.16
C ARG A 206 -0.55 -6.28 -23.49
N THR A 207 0.40 -6.13 -24.41
CA THR A 207 0.97 -4.83 -24.79
C THR A 207 0.20 -4.13 -25.91
N GLU A 208 -0.79 -4.79 -26.51
CA GLU A 208 -1.62 -4.26 -27.59
C GLU A 208 -3.10 -4.48 -27.26
N SER A 209 -3.96 -3.59 -27.76
CA SER A 209 -5.41 -3.57 -27.57
C SER A 209 -6.15 -4.48 -28.54
#